data_AF-A0A843LXG4-F1
#
_entry.id   AF-A0A843LXG4-F1
#
_cell.length_a   1.000
_cell.length_b   1.000
_cell.length_c   1.000
_cell.angle_alpha   90.00
_cell.angle_beta   90.00
_cell.angle_gamma   90.00
#
_symmetry.space_group_name_H-M   'P 1'
#
loop_
_entity.id
_entity.type
_entity.pdbx_description
1 polymer ?
#
loop_
_entity_poly.entity_id
_entity_poly.type
_entity_poly.pdbx_seq_one_letter_code
_entity_poly.pdbx_strand_id
1 'polypeptide(L)'
;HGALSYQLIIDKPSYRDHLHFIVEYNGDLEKGKEEVLKAITGLEEIRSGLENDLIDPIEVEMREVPHDFTPKRRPIIDRRKRFDA
;
A
#
# COMPACT_ATOMS: atom_id res chain seq x y z
N HIS A 1 10.66 -2.13 -16.60
CA HIS A 1 9.37 -2.48 -15.97
C HIS A 1 9.49 -2.26 -14.48
N GLY A 2 8.47 -1.68 -13.85
CA GLY A 2 8.55 -1.29 -12.44
C GLY A 2 7.40 -0.41 -12.00
N ALA A 3 7.30 -0.20 -10.68
CA ALA A 3 6.33 0.71 -10.08
C ALA A 3 6.67 2.16 -10.47
N LEU A 4 5.70 2.86 -11.06
CA LEU A 4 5.85 4.26 -11.45
C LEU A 4 5.33 5.21 -10.38
N SER A 5 4.29 4.80 -9.67
CA SER A 5 3.74 5.53 -8.54
C SER A 5 3.11 4.57 -7.54
N TYR A 6 2.92 5.05 -6.32
CA TYR A 6 2.11 4.36 -5.33
C TYR A 6 1.31 5.35 -4.50
N GLN A 7 0.22 4.85 -3.91
CA GLN A 7 -0.53 5.50 -2.86
C GLN A 7 -0.84 4.49 -1.76
N LEU A 8 -0.48 4.84 -0.54
CA LEU A 8 -0.87 4.12 0.66
C LEU A 8 -2.13 4.77 1.24
N ILE A 9 -3.17 3.98 1.43
CA ILE A 9 -4.34 4.33 2.21
C ILE A 9 -4.25 3.60 3.54
N ILE A 10 -4.35 4.36 4.63
CA ILE A 10 -4.38 3.82 5.99
C ILE A 10 -5.79 4.03 6.52
N ASP A 11 -6.46 2.97 6.91
CA ASP A 11 -7.72 3.04 7.65
C ASP A 11 -7.70 2.08 8.84
N LYS A 12 -8.81 2.05 9.58
CA LYS A 12 -8.95 1.29 10.82
C LYS A 12 -10.38 0.78 10.96
N PRO A 13 -10.77 -0.20 10.13
CA PRO A 13 -12.10 -0.82 10.20
C PRO A 13 -12.24 -1.68 11.46
N SER A 14 -11.11 -2.14 12.03
CA SER A 14 -11.03 -2.97 13.23
C SER A 14 -10.11 -2.33 14.29
N TYR A 15 -9.62 -3.10 15.26
CA TYR A 15 -8.60 -2.62 16.20
C TYR A 15 -7.21 -2.49 15.56
N ARG A 16 -6.98 -3.20 14.45
CA ARG A 16 -5.73 -3.16 13.67
C ARG A 16 -5.78 -2.06 12.63
N ASP A 17 -4.62 -1.52 12.30
CA ASP A 17 -4.53 -0.62 11.16
C ASP A 17 -4.54 -1.46 9.87
N HIS A 18 -5.28 -1.00 8.87
CA HIS A 18 -5.36 -1.66 7.57
C HIS A 18 -4.64 -0.79 6.53
N LEU A 19 -3.72 -1.41 5.81
CA LEU A 19 -2.81 -0.77 4.88
C LEU A 19 -3.11 -1.25 3.46
N HIS A 20 -3.63 -0.35 2.63
CA HIS A 20 -3.93 -0.62 1.24
C HIS A 20 -3.00 0.18 0.32
N PHE A 21 -2.14 -0.52 -0.41
CA PHE A 21 -1.23 0.03 -1.40
C PHE A 21 -1.83 -0.06 -2.80
N ILE A 22 -2.06 1.08 -3.42
CA ILE A 22 -2.42 1.18 -4.83
C ILE A 22 -1.15 1.49 -5.60
N VAL A 23 -0.73 0.61 -6.51
CA VAL A 23 0.53 0.72 -7.24
C VAL A 23 0.27 0.78 -8.74
N GLU A 24 0.73 1.85 -9.38
CA GLU A 24 0.74 1.95 -10.83
C GLU A 24 2.00 1.29 -11.36
N TYR A 25 1.85 0.24 -12.16
CA TYR A 25 2.95 -0.60 -12.59
C TYR A 25 3.02 -0.69 -14.11
N ASN A 26 4.22 -0.50 -14.66
CA ASN A 26 4.48 -0.68 -16.08
C ASN A 26 5.13 -2.06 -16.32
N GLY A 27 4.32 -3.03 -16.71
CA GLY A 27 4.76 -4.40 -17.02
C GLY A 27 3.73 -5.44 -16.62
N ASP A 28 4.19 -6.67 -16.37
CA ASP A 28 3.37 -7.77 -15.87
C ASP A 28 2.85 -7.45 -14.46
N LEU A 29 1.53 -7.33 -14.31
CA LEU A 29 0.90 -6.96 -13.04
C LEU A 29 0.98 -8.05 -11.97
N GLU A 30 0.91 -9.33 -12.36
CA GLU A 30 0.95 -10.43 -11.40
C GLU A 30 2.35 -10.57 -10.82
N LYS A 31 3.36 -10.58 -11.69
CA LYS A 31 4.76 -10.58 -11.24
C LYS A 31 5.10 -9.31 -10.47
N GLY A 32 4.61 -8.16 -10.93
CA GLY A 32 4.78 -6.89 -10.24
C GLY A 32 4.16 -6.90 -8.84
N LYS A 33 2.98 -7.52 -8.68
CA LYS A 33 2.30 -7.67 -7.38
C LYS A 33 3.13 -8.49 -6.41
N GLU A 34 3.68 -9.62 -6.86
CA GLU A 34 4.55 -10.46 -6.04
C GLU A 34 5.81 -9.71 -5.58
N GLU A 35 6.47 -8.99 -6.50
CA GLU A 35 7.65 -8.19 -6.21
C GLU A 35 7.35 -7.06 -5.21
N VAL A 36 6.24 -6.35 -5.41
CA VAL A 36 5.77 -5.26 -4.54
C VAL A 36 5.40 -5.79 -3.15
N LEU A 37 4.64 -6.88 -3.08
CA LEU A 37 4.24 -7.48 -1.80
C LEU A 37 5.46 -7.94 -1.01
N LYS A 38 6.43 -8.56 -1.68
CA LYS A 38 7.70 -8.97 -1.07
C LYS A 38 8.51 -7.77 -0.56
N ALA A 39 8.53 -6.66 -1.32
CA ALA A 39 9.23 -5.45 -0.89
C ALA A 39 8.56 -4.80 0.33
N ILE A 40 7.23 -4.66 0.33
CA ILE A 40 6.47 -4.06 1.44
C ILE A 40 6.58 -4.90 2.71
N THR A 41 6.40 -6.22 2.60
CA THR A 41 6.49 -7.13 3.75
C THR A 41 7.92 -7.27 4.28
N GLY A 42 8.93 -6.90 3.49
CA GLY A 42 10.33 -6.82 3.91
C GLY A 42 10.68 -5.59 4.75
N LEU A 43 9.80 -4.57 4.81
CA LEU A 43 10.01 -3.40 5.66
C LEU A 43 9.87 -3.79 7.13
N GLU A 44 10.80 -3.34 7.96
CA GLU A 44 10.88 -3.74 9.37
C GLU A 44 9.61 -3.34 10.15
N GLU A 45 9.09 -2.14 9.91
CA GLU A 45 7.88 -1.63 10.55
C GLU A 45 6.64 -2.45 10.19
N ILE A 46 6.53 -2.84 8.92
CA ILE A 46 5.42 -3.66 8.42
C ILE A 46 5.52 -5.06 8.99
N ARG A 47 6.71 -5.67 8.93
CA ARG A 47 6.95 -7.00 9.49
C ARG A 47 6.62 -7.03 10.97
N SER A 48 7.15 -6.08 11.74
CA SER A 48 6.89 -5.96 13.17
C SER A 48 5.40 -5.74 13.45
N GLY A 49 4.71 -4.91 12.67
CA GLY A 49 3.27 -4.69 12.78
C GLY A 49 2.46 -5.98 12.57
N LEU A 50 2.82 -6.79 11.58
CA LEU A 50 2.17 -8.08 11.31
C LEU A 50 2.47 -9.10 12.42
N GLU A 51 3.72 -9.20 12.86
CA GLU A 51 4.15 -10.13 13.91
C GLU A 51 3.50 -9.83 15.27
N ASN A 52 3.24 -8.56 15.57
CA ASN A 52 2.62 -8.11 16.82
C ASN A 52 1.10 -7.91 16.71
N ASP A 53 0.48 -8.38 15.63
CA ASP A 53 -0.98 -8.30 15.42
C ASP A 53 -1.54 -6.86 15.42
N LEU A 54 -0.72 -5.88 15.05
CA LEU A 54 -1.05 -4.45 15.06
C LEU A 54 -1.69 -3.99 13.75
N ILE A 55 -1.38 -4.67 12.65
CA ILE A 55 -1.91 -4.36 11.31
C ILE A 55 -2.52 -5.60 10.67
N ASP A 56 -3.51 -5.39 9.83
CA ASP A 56 -4.08 -6.45 8.99
C ASP A 56 -3.11 -6.86 7.86
N PRO A 57 -3.31 -8.04 7.22
CA PRO A 57 -2.53 -8.42 6.05
C PRO A 57 -2.51 -7.32 4.99
N ILE A 58 -1.34 -7.10 4.39
CA ILE A 58 -1.14 -6.01 3.42
C ILE A 58 -1.98 -6.25 2.17
N GLU A 59 -2.79 -5.25 1.81
CA GLU A 59 -3.52 -5.23 0.54
C GLU A 59 -2.73 -4.48 -0.52
N VAL A 60 -2.58 -5.07 -1.71
CA VAL A 60 -1.93 -4.47 -2.87
C VAL A 60 -2.85 -4.53 -4.08
N GLU A 61 -3.28 -3.36 -4.56
CA GLU A 61 -4.02 -3.18 -5.80
C GLU A 61 -3.05 -2.70 -6.90
N MET A 62 -2.93 -3.48 -7.97
CA MET A 62 -2.09 -3.13 -9.11
C MET A 62 -2.94 -2.42 -10.18
N ARG A 63 -2.43 -1.32 -10.73
CA ARG A 63 -3.05 -0.58 -11.82
C ARG A 63 -2.10 -0.44 -12.99
N GLU A 64 -2.62 -0.60 -14.21
CA GLU A 64 -1.88 -0.25 -15.41
C GLU A 64 -1.67 1.26 -15.49
N VAL A 65 -0.57 1.65 -16.12
CA VAL A 65 -0.19 3.05 -16.26
C VAL A 65 -1.00 3.69 -17.39
N PRO A 66 -1.77 4.76 -17.14
CA PRO A 66 -2.44 5.50 -18.20
C PRO A 66 -1.42 6.23 -19.08
N HIS A 67 -1.76 6.42 -20.37
CA HIS A 67 -0.87 7.03 -21.37
C HIS A 67 -0.39 8.45 -20.97
N ASP A 68 -1.22 9.20 -20.24
CA ASP A 68 -0.91 10.53 -19.70
C ASP A 68 -0.56 10.46 -18.20
N PHE A 69 0.49 9.72 -17.86
CA PHE A 69 0.97 9.59 -16.48
C PHE A 69 1.37 10.96 -15.92
N THR A 70 0.63 11.41 -14.90
CA THR A 70 1.03 12.51 -14.03
C THR A 70 1.10 11.97 -12.60
N PRO A 71 2.25 12.02 -11.92
CA PRO A 71 2.33 11.54 -10.54
C PRO A 71 1.38 12.36 -9.66
N LYS A 72 0.30 11.73 -9.19
CA LYS A 72 -0.73 12.43 -8.38
C LYS A 72 -0.26 12.59 -6.93
N ARG A 73 -0.62 13.74 -6.34
CA ARG A 73 -0.22 14.21 -5.01
C ARG A 73 -0.72 13.33 -3.84
N ARG A 74 0.02 13.41 -2.72
CA ARG A 74 -0.07 12.70 -1.42
C ARG A 74 0.08 11.18 -1.55
N PRO A 75 1.30 10.64 -1.32
CA PRO A 75 1.56 9.21 -1.37
C PRO A 75 0.96 8.45 -0.18
N ILE A 76 0.52 9.14 0.87
CA ILE A 76 -0.10 8.55 2.05
C ILE A 76 -1.39 9.31 2.36
N ILE A 77 -2.49 8.57 2.51
CA ILE A 77 -3.81 9.07 2.90
C ILE A 77 -4.20 8.36 4.20
N ASP A 78 -4.17 9.10 5.31
CA ASP A 78 -4.66 8.61 6.60
C ASP A 78 -6.17 8.91 6.74
N ARG A 79 -6.97 7.85 6.78
CA ARG A 79 -8.43 7.87 6.96
C ARG A 79 -8.85 7.38 8.34
N ARG A 80 -7.90 7.09 9.24
CA ARG A 80 -8.22 6.68 10.61
C ARG A 80 -9.02 7.79 11.27
N LYS A 81 -10.11 7.42 11.95
CA LYS A 81 -10.87 8.38 12.75
C LYS A 81 -9.93 8.88 13.85
N ARG A 82 -9.70 10.20 13.89
CA ARG A 82 -9.03 10.82 15.02
C ARG A 82 -10.02 10.84 16.17
N PHE A 83 -9.73 10.08 17.23
CA PHE A 83 -10.39 10.27 18.51
C PHE A 83 -9.68 11.44 19.21
N ASP A 84 -9.86 12.65 18.69
CA ASP A 84 -9.56 13.87 19.45
C ASP A 84 -10.86 14.36 20.09
N ALA A 85 -10.86 14.35 21.43
CA ALA A 85 -11.85 14.78 22.43
C ALA A 85 -12.91 13.75 22.88
#